data_AF-A0A0B7BWB1-F1
#
_entry.id   AF-A0A0B7BWB1-F1
#
_cell.length_a   1.000
_cell.length_b   1.000
_cell.length_c   1.000
_cell.angle_alpha   90.00
_cell.angle_beta   90.00
_cell.angle_gamma   90.00
#
_symmetry.space_group_name_H-M   'P 1'
#
loop_
_entity.id
_entity.type
_entity.pdbx_description
1 polymer ?
#
loop_
_entity_poly.entity_id
_entity_poly.type
_entity_poly.pdbx_seq_one_letter_code
_entity_poly.pdbx_strand_id
1 'polypeptide(L)'
;RPCANGGRCTDLINDFRCDCAPGFEGKDCSFQINECKVNPCLNGGICKDLFADYSCSCPEGFWGKNCNLYEGVTIFVENGDSSSHFNGTTQHPHR
;
A
#
# COMPACT_ATOMS: atom_id res chain seq x y z
N ARG A 1 -20.96 12.71 -22.11
CA ARG A 1 -19.70 11.93 -22.31
C ARG A 1 -19.74 10.78 -21.32
N PRO A 2 -19.62 9.51 -21.74
CA PRO A 2 -19.92 8.37 -20.87
C PRO A 2 -18.87 8.12 -19.78
N CYS A 3 -17.60 8.49 -20.00
CA CYS A 3 -16.56 8.33 -18.99
C CYS A 3 -16.61 9.43 -17.92
N ALA A 4 -16.77 9.01 -16.67
CA ALA A 4 -16.71 9.82 -15.46
C ALA A 4 -15.25 10.15 -15.05
N ASN A 5 -15.09 10.91 -13.97
CA ASN A 5 -13.85 11.04 -13.19
C ASN A 5 -12.56 11.32 -14.00
N GLY A 6 -12.67 12.16 -15.03
CA GLY A 6 -11.54 12.53 -15.88
C GLY A 6 -11.15 11.50 -16.95
N GLY A 7 -11.80 10.34 -16.99
CA GLY A 7 -11.52 9.28 -17.96
C GLY A 7 -11.63 9.73 -19.42
N ARG A 8 -10.71 9.24 -20.26
CA ARG A 8 -10.66 9.51 -21.70
C ARG A 8 -11.61 8.57 -22.43
N CYS A 9 -12.50 9.12 -23.24
CA CYS A 9 -13.47 8.35 -24.02
C CYS A 9 -12.94 8.06 -25.42
N THR A 10 -13.05 6.80 -25.84
CA THR A 10 -12.89 6.35 -27.23
C THR A 10 -14.22 5.77 -27.70
N ASP A 11 -14.73 6.29 -28.81
CA ASP A 11 -15.96 5.85 -29.45
C ASP A 11 -15.71 4.55 -30.26
N LEU A 12 -16.65 3.61 -30.23
CA LEU A 12 -16.58 2.32 -30.92
C LEU A 12 -17.91 2.03 -31.62
N ILE A 13 -17.94 1.04 -32.51
CA ILE A 13 -19.18 0.67 -33.22
C ILE A 13 -20.19 0.09 -32.22
N ASN A 14 -21.25 0.85 -31.94
CA ASN A 14 -22.30 0.55 -30.95
C ASN A 14 -21.81 0.37 -29.51
N ASP A 15 -20.60 0.83 -29.17
CA ASP A 15 -20.06 0.79 -27.80
C ASP A 15 -19.09 1.94 -27.54
N PHE A 16 -18.55 2.03 -26.33
CA PHE A 16 -17.48 2.94 -25.96
C PHE A 16 -16.46 2.25 -25.08
N ARG A 17 -15.23 2.77 -25.09
CA ARG A 17 -14.18 2.42 -24.13
C ARG A 17 -13.75 3.66 -23.37
N CYS A 18 -13.63 3.52 -22.05
CA CYS A 18 -13.00 4.51 -21.19
C CYS A 18 -11.61 4.07 -20.78
N ASP A 19 -10.61 4.92 -20.99
CA ASP A 19 -9.31 4.81 -20.35
C ASP A 19 -9.37 5.65 -19.06
N CYS A 20 -9.42 4.99 -17.91
CA CYS A 20 -9.65 5.64 -16.62
C CYS A 20 -8.43 6.42 -16.11
N ALA A 21 -8.69 7.49 -15.37
CA ALA A 21 -7.65 8.17 -14.59
C ALA A 21 -7.18 7.28 -13.42
N PRO A 22 -5.96 7.49 -12.89
CA PRO A 22 -5.48 6.75 -11.70
C PRO A 22 -6.48 6.83 -10.54
N GLY A 23 -6.66 5.72 -9.83
CA GLY A 23 -7.62 5.59 -8.73
C GLY A 23 -9.07 5.30 -9.13
N PHE A 24 -9.39 5.11 -10.42
CA PHE A 24 -10.76 4.80 -10.86
C PHE A 24 -10.86 3.51 -11.71
N GLU A 25 -11.95 2.76 -11.53
CA GLU A 25 -12.31 1.55 -12.26
C GLU A 25 -13.78 1.51 -12.71
N GLY A 26 -14.14 0.45 -13.45
CA GLY A 26 -15.44 0.28 -14.11
C GLY A 26 -15.43 0.67 -15.59
N LYS A 27 -16.44 0.21 -16.35
CA LYS A 27 -16.54 0.46 -17.81
C LYS A 27 -16.60 1.97 -18.15
N ASP A 28 -17.13 2.76 -17.23
CA ASP A 28 -17.35 4.20 -17.30
C ASP A 28 -16.44 5.00 -16.35
N CYS A 29 -15.53 4.35 -15.63
CA CYS A 29 -14.68 4.95 -14.59
C CYS A 29 -15.44 5.56 -13.41
N SER A 30 -16.68 5.12 -13.13
CA SER A 30 -17.52 5.70 -12.07
C SER A 30 -17.11 5.32 -10.65
N PHE A 31 -16.33 4.24 -10.47
CA PHE A 31 -15.95 3.73 -9.15
C PHE A 31 -14.52 4.12 -8.81
N GLN A 32 -14.25 4.47 -7.56
CA GLN A 32 -12.86 4.47 -7.07
C GLN A 32 -12.38 3.03 -6.94
N ILE A 33 -11.10 2.80 -7.24
CA ILE A 33 -10.44 1.54 -6.92
C ILE A 33 -10.48 1.35 -5.40
N ASN A 34 -10.55 0.09 -4.96
CA ASN A 34 -10.30 -0.29 -3.58
C ASN A 34 -8.97 -1.03 -3.52
N GLU A 35 -7.90 -0.30 -3.23
CA GLU A 35 -6.53 -0.81 -3.15
C GLU A 35 -6.38 -1.88 -2.05
N CYS A 36 -7.25 -1.88 -1.04
CA CYS A 36 -7.28 -2.92 -0.01
C CYS A 36 -7.85 -4.28 -0.45
N LYS A 37 -8.55 -4.36 -1.59
CA LYS A 37 -9.25 -5.56 -2.09
C LYS A 37 -8.34 -6.77 -2.31
N VAL A 38 -7.05 -6.53 -2.57
CA VAL A 38 -6.02 -7.58 -2.76
C VAL A 38 -5.27 -7.94 -1.46
N ASN A 39 -5.65 -7.33 -0.33
CA ASN A 39 -5.00 -7.45 0.98
C ASN A 39 -3.47 -7.18 0.92
N PRO A 40 -3.04 -5.97 0.54
CA PRO A 40 -1.62 -5.65 0.37
C PRO A 40 -0.82 -5.59 1.68
N CYS A 41 -1.50 -5.51 2.83
CA CYS A 41 -0.90 -5.47 4.15
C CYS A 41 -0.65 -6.89 4.67
N LEU A 42 0.62 -7.22 4.89
CA LEU A 42 1.05 -8.53 5.38
C LEU A 42 1.08 -8.58 6.92
N ASN A 43 1.35 -9.78 7.45
CA ASN A 43 1.65 -10.01 8.88
C ASN A 43 0.57 -9.49 9.86
N GLY A 44 -0.70 -9.44 9.44
CA GLY A 44 -1.80 -8.94 10.26
C GLY A 44 -1.98 -7.41 10.24
N GLY A 45 -1.28 -6.71 9.35
CA GLY A 45 -1.48 -5.27 9.14
C GLY A 45 -2.88 -4.92 8.66
N ILE A 46 -3.47 -3.87 9.23
CA ILE A 46 -4.82 -3.41 8.88
C ILE A 46 -4.71 -2.46 7.68
N CYS A 47 -5.36 -2.82 6.58
CA CYS A 47 -5.41 -1.98 5.38
C CYS A 47 -6.43 -0.86 5.52
N LYS A 48 -6.04 0.36 5.13
CA LYS A 48 -6.91 1.50 4.93
C LYS A 48 -6.83 1.95 3.46
N ASP A 49 -7.99 1.97 2.84
CA ASP A 49 -8.24 2.44 1.47
C ASP A 49 -7.98 3.95 1.37
N LEU A 50 -7.27 4.40 0.34
CA LEU A 50 -7.00 5.80 0.05
C LEU A 50 -7.21 6.07 -1.45
N PHE A 51 -7.22 7.34 -1.85
CA PHE A 51 -7.40 7.66 -3.27
C PHE A 51 -6.12 7.32 -4.08
N ALA A 52 -6.22 6.33 -4.98
CA ALA A 52 -5.14 5.85 -5.84
C ALA A 52 -3.92 5.28 -5.07
N ASP A 53 -4.10 4.91 -3.80
CA ASP A 53 -3.08 4.38 -2.90
C ASP A 53 -3.73 3.66 -1.71
N TYR A 54 -2.95 3.09 -0.81
CA TYR A 54 -3.41 2.53 0.48
C TYR A 54 -2.43 2.87 1.60
N SER A 55 -2.83 2.64 2.84
CA SER A 55 -1.91 2.64 3.98
C SER A 55 -2.13 1.41 4.85
N CYS A 56 -1.06 0.78 5.31
CA CYS A 56 -1.13 -0.29 6.29
C CYS A 56 -0.82 0.24 7.70
N SER A 57 -1.70 -0.05 8.65
CA SER A 57 -1.38 0.05 10.08
C SER A 57 -0.73 -1.27 10.49
N CYS A 58 0.59 -1.26 10.72
CA CYS A 58 1.34 -2.47 11.06
C CYS A 58 1.21 -2.83 12.55
N PRO A 59 1.21 -4.13 12.90
CA PRO A 59 1.31 -4.56 14.29
C PRO A 59 2.69 -4.24 14.89
N GLU A 60 2.80 -4.34 16.21
CA GLU A 60 4.06 -4.17 16.92
C GLU A 60 5.14 -5.11 16.37
N GLY A 61 6.35 -4.58 16.15
CA GLY A 61 7.46 -5.31 15.54
C GLY A 61 7.44 -5.38 14.01
N PHE A 62 6.45 -4.79 13.32
CA PHE A 62 6.35 -4.78 11.84
C PHE A 62 6.31 -3.37 11.26
N TRP A 63 6.88 -3.22 10.05
CA TRP A 63 6.96 -1.93 9.37
C TRP A 63 7.10 -2.07 7.84
N GLY A 64 7.24 -0.93 7.15
CA GLY A 64 7.22 -0.81 5.69
C GLY A 64 5.80 -0.63 5.13
N LYS A 65 5.70 -0.20 3.86
CA LYS A 65 4.42 0.09 3.17
C LYS A 65 3.41 -1.06 3.25
N ASN A 66 3.90 -2.30 3.30
CA ASN A 66 3.12 -3.54 3.29
C ASN A 66 3.23 -4.32 4.61
N CYS A 67 3.81 -3.75 5.67
CA CYS A 67 4.13 -4.47 6.92
C CYS A 67 4.97 -5.75 6.71
N ASN A 68 5.80 -5.76 5.66
CA ASN A 68 6.61 -6.90 5.22
C ASN A 68 8.03 -6.91 5.84
N LEU A 69 8.36 -5.89 6.62
CA LEU A 69 9.64 -5.72 7.31
C LEU A 69 9.43 -5.85 8.82
N TYR A 70 10.47 -6.27 9.53
CA TYR A 70 10.43 -6.63 10.95
C TYR A 70 11.41 -5.75 11.73
N GLU A 71 11.05 -5.32 12.94
CA GLU A 71 12.01 -4.70 13.88
C GLU A 71 12.88 -5.79 14.50
N GLY A 72 13.94 -6.17 13.77
CA GLY A 72 14.85 -7.25 14.12
C GLY A 72 15.87 -6.85 15.18
N VAL A 73 15.49 -6.98 16.45
CA VAL A 73 16.39 -6.94 17.63
C VAL A 73 17.42 -8.07 17.45
N THR A 74 18.69 -7.75 17.14
CA THR A 74 19.71 -8.67 16.60
C THR A 74 21.02 -8.74 17.42
N ILE A 75 21.33 -9.87 18.07
CA ILE A 75 22.10 -9.91 19.33
C ILE A 75 23.57 -9.44 19.19
N PHE A 76 23.92 -8.34 19.86
CA PHE A 76 25.31 -7.98 20.15
C PHE A 76 25.66 -8.55 21.52
N VAL A 77 26.36 -9.69 21.54
CA VAL A 77 26.90 -10.25 22.79
C VAL A 77 28.15 -9.48 23.20
N GLU A 78 27.98 -8.24 23.65
CA GLU A 78 29.00 -7.47 24.36
C GLU A 78 29.15 -8.04 25.78
N ASN A 79 29.84 -9.18 25.91
CA ASN A 79 30.34 -9.75 27.17
C ASN A 79 29.43 -9.66 28.41
N GLY A 80 28.15 -10.03 28.30
CA GLY A 80 27.32 -10.36 29.46
C GLY A 80 25.92 -9.74 29.52
N ASP A 81 25.55 -8.83 28.63
CA ASP A 81 24.19 -8.28 28.58
C ASP A 81 23.38 -8.83 27.38
N SER A 82 22.09 -9.10 27.60
CA SER A 82 21.21 -9.79 26.64
C SER A 82 20.41 -8.80 25.82
N SER A 83 21.08 -8.08 24.91
CA SER A 83 20.43 -7.10 24.03
C SER A 83 20.99 -7.09 22.60
N SER A 84 20.24 -6.51 21.67
CA SER A 84 20.25 -6.97 20.29
C SER A 84 19.95 -5.88 19.24
N HIS A 85 20.92 -5.30 18.50
CA HIS A 85 20.65 -4.66 17.18
C HIS A 85 21.87 -4.56 16.22
N PHE A 86 21.95 -5.43 15.20
CA PHE A 86 22.49 -5.22 13.83
C PHE A 86 22.09 -6.41 12.92
N ASN A 87 21.57 -6.22 11.70
CA ASN A 87 22.20 -5.40 10.67
C ASN A 87 21.18 -4.89 9.62
N GLY A 88 21.28 -3.62 9.22
CA GLY A 88 20.48 -3.05 8.11
C GLY A 88 19.55 -1.87 8.43
N THR A 89 19.78 -1.12 9.51
CA THR A 89 18.96 0.05 9.84
C THR A 89 19.31 1.29 8.99
N THR A 90 18.48 1.58 8.00
CA THR A 90 18.28 2.97 7.56
C THR A 90 17.65 3.73 8.74
N GLN A 91 18.45 4.51 9.46
CA GLN A 91 17.96 5.34 10.57
C GLN A 91 16.86 6.28 10.04
N HIS A 92 15.66 6.19 10.61
CA HIS A 92 14.62 7.20 10.42
C HIS A 92 14.31 7.88 11.75
N PRO A 93 14.19 9.22 11.80
CA PRO A 93 13.94 9.94 13.03
C PRO A 93 12.48 9.79 13.45
N HIS A 94 12.25 9.47 14.72
CA HIS A 94 10.95 9.68 15.34
C HIS A 94 10.63 11.19 15.35
N ARG A 95 9.39 11.55 15.02
CA ARG A 95 8.83 12.90 15.16
C ARG A 95 7.50 12.83 15.91
#